data_AF-A0A3P5YAL8-F1
#
_entry.id   AF-A0A3P5YAL8-F1
#
_cell.length_a   1.000
_cell.length_b   1.000
_cell.length_c   1.000
_cell.angle_alpha   90.00
_cell.angle_beta   90.00
_cell.angle_gamma   90.00
#
_symmetry.space_group_name_H-M   'P 1'
#
loop_
_entity.id
_entity.type
_entity.pdbx_description
1 polymer ?
#
loop_
_entity_poly.entity_id
_entity_poly.type
_entity_poly.pdbx_seq_one_letter_code
_entity_poly.pdbx_strand_id
1 'polypeptide(L)'
;MFFSCGNPFKALFPKKNNACMSSHLVSLLNNFETSLRVSIAELVPKDDDKNGFITVSWMIQAMHSLCEIHQCISTLMTTDVDLPVSDMEESMYADISSKLLEVCNAFTSELARLNHGNMLLKFAFSDPDEVSLSHIDCWRQHMASKNPRIENCGEVLSNLVESMSDDHDLHGLKKKVNKKKKKQYEEEKLLMRALYGVKAKTLYIFSVFAAAFSG
;
A
#
# COMPACT_ATOMS: atom_id res chain seq x y z
N MET A 1 -2.73 1.54 16.48
CA MET A 1 -3.84 0.58 16.22
C MET A 1 -4.55 1.06 14.95
N PHE A 2 -4.15 0.56 13.78
CA PHE A 2 -4.53 1.16 12.49
C PHE A 2 -5.94 0.81 12.00
N PHE A 3 -6.65 -0.14 12.64
CA PHE A 3 -8.03 -0.49 12.28
C PHE A 3 -8.85 -0.88 13.51
N SER A 4 -9.25 0.10 14.35
CA SER A 4 -10.35 -0.08 15.32
C SER A 4 -11.73 0.27 14.73
N CYS A 5 -11.79 0.74 13.48
CA CYS A 5 -13.04 0.89 12.74
C CYS A 5 -13.38 -0.43 12.05
N GLY A 6 -14.58 -0.96 12.33
CA GLY A 6 -15.11 -2.15 11.68
C GLY A 6 -14.98 -2.11 10.15
N ASN A 7 -15.03 -3.28 9.52
CA ASN A 7 -14.75 -3.52 8.10
C ASN A 7 -15.00 -2.27 7.20
N PRO A 8 -13.95 -1.55 6.76
CA PRO A 8 -14.09 -0.32 6.00
C PRO A 8 -14.86 -0.52 4.69
N PHE A 9 -14.80 -1.72 4.10
CA PHE A 9 -15.63 -2.08 2.95
C PHE A 9 -17.13 -2.12 3.29
N LYS A 10 -17.52 -2.47 4.52
CA LYS A 10 -18.94 -2.43 4.93
C LYS A 10 -19.44 -1.01 5.19
N ALA A 11 -18.56 -0.11 5.64
CA ALA A 11 -18.90 1.29 5.88
C ALA A 11 -19.04 2.07 4.56
N LEU A 12 -18.11 1.86 3.63
CA LEU A 12 -18.11 2.50 2.31
C LEU A 12 -19.10 1.86 1.32
N PHE A 13 -19.38 0.56 1.46
CA PHE A 13 -20.29 -0.16 0.59
C PHE A 13 -21.34 -0.95 1.40
N PRO A 14 -22.44 -0.30 1.84
CA PRO A 14 -23.52 -0.97 2.54
C PRO A 14 -24.07 -2.16 1.74
N LYS A 15 -24.41 -3.29 2.38
CA LYS A 15 -24.95 -4.51 1.70
C LYS A 15 -26.12 -4.23 0.74
N LYS A 16 -26.92 -3.19 0.97
CA LYS A 16 -27.99 -2.74 0.07
C LYS A 16 -27.50 -2.29 -1.32
N ASN A 17 -26.22 -1.91 -1.46
CA ASN A 17 -25.63 -1.43 -2.71
C ASN A 17 -25.28 -2.57 -3.70
N ASN A 18 -25.26 -3.83 -3.27
CA ASN A 18 -25.01 -4.96 -4.17
C ASN A 18 -26.25 -5.34 -5.01
N ALA A 19 -27.42 -4.74 -4.73
CA ALA A 19 -28.68 -5.04 -5.41
C ALA A 19 -28.67 -4.74 -6.93
N CYS A 20 -27.68 -4.01 -7.43
CA CYS A 20 -27.56 -3.66 -8.85
C CYS A 20 -26.60 -4.57 -9.63
N MET A 21 -25.73 -5.37 -9.00
CA MET A 21 -24.64 -6.10 -9.69
C MET A 21 -25.05 -7.51 -10.16
N SER A 22 -24.54 -7.92 -11.32
CA SER A 22 -24.66 -9.30 -11.81
C SER A 22 -24.01 -10.32 -10.87
N SER A 23 -24.52 -11.56 -10.85
CA SER A 23 -24.01 -12.63 -9.98
C SER A 23 -22.53 -12.95 -10.23
N HIS A 24 -22.07 -12.83 -11.47
CA HIS A 24 -20.67 -13.04 -11.84
C HIS A 24 -19.74 -11.97 -11.24
N LEU A 25 -20.08 -10.68 -11.41
CA LEU A 25 -19.30 -9.57 -10.84
C LEU A 25 -19.28 -9.62 -9.31
N VAL A 26 -20.41 -10.00 -8.68
CA VAL A 26 -20.46 -10.21 -7.23
C VAL A 26 -19.51 -11.34 -6.80
N SER A 27 -19.41 -12.43 -7.57
CA SER A 27 -18.48 -13.52 -7.29
C SER A 27 -17.02 -13.06 -7.43
N LEU A 28 -16.67 -12.35 -8.49
CA LEU A 28 -15.32 -11.80 -8.70
C LEU A 28 -14.91 -10.88 -7.55
N LEU A 29 -15.79 -9.95 -7.18
CA LEU A 29 -15.56 -9.04 -6.07
C LEU A 29 -15.41 -9.78 -4.73
N ASN A 30 -16.26 -10.77 -4.45
CA ASN A 30 -16.14 -11.56 -3.22
C ASN A 30 -14.83 -12.36 -3.18
N ASN A 31 -14.38 -12.91 -4.31
CA ASN A 31 -13.10 -13.61 -4.40
C ASN A 31 -11.94 -12.66 -4.13
N PHE A 32 -11.97 -11.46 -4.75
CA PHE A 32 -10.98 -10.42 -4.52
C PHE A 32 -10.94 -9.99 -3.05
N GLU A 33 -12.09 -9.66 -2.44
CA GLU A 33 -12.17 -9.24 -1.04
C GLU A 33 -11.73 -10.33 -0.06
N THR A 34 -12.01 -11.59 -0.40
CA THR A 34 -11.58 -12.74 0.40
C THR A 34 -10.08 -12.91 0.33
N SER A 35 -9.50 -12.86 -0.88
CA SER A 35 -8.04 -12.89 -1.09
C SER A 35 -7.35 -11.75 -0.35
N LEU A 36 -7.86 -10.52 -0.51
CA LEU A 36 -7.35 -9.34 0.17
C LEU A 36 -7.38 -9.48 1.69
N ARG A 37 -8.47 -9.99 2.26
CA ARG A 37 -8.59 -10.22 3.70
C ARG A 37 -7.57 -11.24 4.20
N VAL A 38 -7.47 -12.38 3.53
CA VAL A 38 -6.53 -13.45 3.90
C VAL A 38 -5.11 -12.91 3.86
N SER A 39 -4.76 -12.25 2.76
CA SER A 39 -3.45 -11.65 2.56
C SER A 39 -3.10 -10.59 3.62
N ILE A 40 -4.03 -9.71 4.02
CA ILE A 40 -3.78 -8.76 5.11
C ILE A 40 -3.61 -9.50 6.44
N ALA A 41 -4.42 -10.52 6.71
CA ALA A 41 -4.33 -11.30 7.95
C ALA A 41 -3.01 -12.06 8.08
N GLU A 42 -2.43 -12.52 6.97
CA GLU A 42 -1.10 -13.15 6.92
C GLU A 42 0.04 -12.18 7.24
N LEU A 43 -0.18 -10.88 7.05
CA LEU A 43 0.80 -9.83 7.39
C LEU A 43 0.66 -9.36 8.84
N VAL A 44 -0.43 -9.67 9.54
CA VAL A 44 -0.57 -9.31 10.95
C VAL A 44 0.32 -10.25 11.79
N PRO A 45 1.27 -9.73 12.58
CA PRO A 45 2.07 -10.56 13.47
C PRO A 45 1.19 -11.35 14.43
N LYS A 46 1.50 -12.63 14.66
CA LYS A 46 0.75 -13.49 15.59
C LYS A 46 1.21 -13.23 17.02
N ASP A 47 0.28 -13.24 17.98
CA ASP A 47 0.55 -12.99 19.40
C ASP A 47 1.58 -13.97 20.01
N ASP A 48 1.72 -15.15 19.39
CA ASP A 48 2.57 -16.25 19.82
C ASP A 48 4.06 -16.03 19.45
N ASP A 49 4.33 -15.13 18.50
CA ASP A 49 5.68 -14.80 18.05
C ASP A 49 6.34 -13.88 19.08
N LYS A 50 7.08 -14.49 20.01
CA LYS A 50 7.93 -13.80 21.01
C LYS A 50 8.96 -12.84 20.38
N ASN A 51 9.12 -12.87 19.05
CA ASN A 51 9.92 -11.96 18.25
C ASN A 51 9.02 -10.97 17.50
N GLY A 52 8.11 -10.27 18.17
CA GLY A 52 7.20 -9.24 17.62
C GLY A 52 7.88 -8.02 16.95
N PHE A 53 9.11 -8.16 16.48
CA PHE A 53 9.86 -7.22 15.70
C PHE A 53 9.54 -7.39 14.21
N ILE A 54 9.38 -6.27 13.52
CA ILE A 54 9.29 -6.23 12.06
C ILE A 54 10.64 -6.71 11.51
N THR A 55 10.65 -7.87 10.84
CA THR A 55 11.86 -8.45 10.25
C THR A 55 11.97 -8.11 8.77
N VAL A 56 13.20 -8.18 8.21
CA VAL A 56 13.41 -8.05 6.76
C VAL A 56 12.58 -9.10 5.99
N SER A 57 12.45 -10.32 6.52
CA SER A 57 11.61 -11.37 5.92
C SER A 57 10.14 -10.95 5.84
N TRP A 58 9.62 -10.33 6.90
CA TRP A 58 8.26 -9.79 6.91
C TRP A 58 8.09 -8.67 5.88
N MET A 59 9.07 -7.78 5.77
CA MET A 59 9.02 -6.68 4.78
C MET A 59 9.04 -7.20 3.34
N ILE A 60 9.84 -8.22 3.06
CA ILE A 60 9.85 -8.91 1.76
C ILE A 60 8.48 -9.52 1.47
N GLN A 61 7.91 -10.26 2.43
CA GLN A 61 6.57 -10.84 2.29
C GLN A 61 5.50 -9.76 2.05
N ALA A 62 5.55 -8.64 2.79
CA ALA A 62 4.63 -7.52 2.61
C ALA A 62 4.71 -6.95 1.19
N MET A 63 5.92 -6.72 0.67
CA MET A 63 6.12 -6.22 -0.69
C MET A 63 5.64 -7.21 -1.76
N HIS A 64 5.93 -8.50 -1.60
CA HIS A 64 5.41 -9.54 -2.51
C HIS A 64 3.89 -9.54 -2.53
N SER A 65 3.28 -9.50 -1.35
CA SER A 65 1.83 -9.47 -1.22
C SER A 65 1.23 -8.22 -1.86
N LEU A 66 1.91 -7.08 -1.77
CA LEU A 66 1.48 -5.85 -2.46
C LEU A 66 1.55 -6.02 -3.99
N CYS A 67 2.63 -6.59 -4.52
CA CYS A 67 2.73 -6.89 -5.96
C CYS A 67 1.61 -7.80 -6.45
N GLU A 68 1.28 -8.84 -5.69
CA GLU A 68 0.18 -9.77 -6.00
C GLU A 68 -1.17 -9.05 -6.13
N ILE A 69 -1.49 -8.11 -5.22
CA ILE A 69 -2.77 -7.41 -5.29
C ILE A 69 -2.85 -6.46 -6.49
N HIS A 70 -1.73 -5.84 -6.87
CA HIS A 70 -1.64 -5.02 -8.08
C HIS A 70 -1.81 -5.86 -9.34
N GLN A 71 -1.24 -7.07 -9.38
CA GLN A 71 -1.48 -8.03 -10.46
C GLN A 71 -2.95 -8.45 -10.52
N CYS A 72 -3.59 -8.75 -9.38
CA CYS A 72 -5.01 -9.09 -9.35
C CYS A 72 -5.89 -7.97 -9.92
N ILE A 73 -5.63 -6.70 -9.59
CA ILE A 73 -6.36 -5.57 -10.18
C ILE A 73 -6.10 -5.48 -11.69
N SER A 74 -4.84 -5.64 -12.13
CA SER A 74 -4.52 -5.60 -13.54
C SER A 74 -5.24 -6.70 -14.33
N THR A 75 -5.32 -7.93 -13.81
CA THR A 75 -6.12 -9.03 -14.39
C THR A 75 -7.61 -8.69 -14.42
N LEU A 76 -8.13 -8.09 -13.34
CA LEU A 76 -9.53 -7.68 -13.25
C LEU A 76 -9.89 -6.62 -14.30
N MET A 77 -8.96 -5.70 -14.59
CA MET A 77 -9.13 -4.66 -15.61
C MET A 77 -9.00 -5.24 -17.04
N THR A 78 -8.10 -6.20 -17.26
CA THR A 78 -7.70 -6.62 -18.62
C THR A 78 -8.35 -7.89 -19.13
N THR A 79 -8.70 -8.84 -18.26
CA THR A 79 -9.01 -10.22 -18.67
C THR A 79 -10.42 -10.66 -18.28
N ASP A 80 -10.88 -10.29 -17.08
CA ASP A 80 -12.15 -10.81 -16.55
C ASP A 80 -13.37 -9.95 -16.92
N VAL A 81 -13.15 -8.72 -17.41
CA VAL A 81 -14.25 -7.77 -17.60
C VAL A 81 -14.26 -7.08 -18.98
N ASP A 82 -13.17 -7.15 -19.78
CA ASP A 82 -13.04 -6.41 -21.07
C ASP A 82 -13.54 -4.95 -20.93
N LEU A 83 -13.15 -4.35 -19.81
CA LEU A 83 -13.71 -3.10 -19.31
C LEU A 83 -13.13 -1.95 -20.13
N PRO A 84 -13.95 -1.10 -20.77
CA PRO A 84 -13.48 0.22 -21.16
C PRO A 84 -13.24 0.99 -19.85
N VAL A 85 -12.02 0.89 -19.33
CA VAL A 85 -11.56 1.65 -18.15
C VAL A 85 -11.86 3.11 -18.43
N SER A 86 -12.67 3.73 -17.57
CA SER A 86 -12.94 5.15 -17.69
C SER A 86 -11.69 5.94 -17.34
N ASP A 87 -11.54 7.14 -17.91
CA ASP A 87 -10.46 8.08 -17.58
C ASP A 87 -10.33 8.30 -16.06
N MET A 88 -11.43 8.17 -15.32
CA MET A 88 -11.48 8.29 -13.87
C MET A 88 -10.76 7.14 -13.15
N GLU A 89 -11.02 5.89 -13.51
CA GLU A 89 -10.39 4.73 -12.86
C GLU A 89 -8.91 4.63 -13.18
N GLU A 90 -8.53 4.96 -14.42
CA GLU A 90 -7.12 5.04 -14.82
C GLU A 90 -6.39 6.13 -14.03
N SER A 91 -7.01 7.31 -13.87
CA SER A 91 -6.43 8.39 -13.07
C SER A 91 -6.27 8.03 -11.60
N MET A 92 -7.24 7.31 -11.01
CA MET A 92 -7.14 6.82 -9.63
C MET A 92 -6.03 5.77 -9.47
N TYR A 93 -5.94 4.79 -10.36
CA TYR A 93 -4.87 3.79 -10.29
C TYR A 93 -3.50 4.43 -10.50
N ALA A 94 -3.40 5.41 -11.40
CA ALA A 94 -2.19 6.19 -11.63
C ALA A 94 -1.80 7.01 -10.38
N ASP A 95 -2.75 7.66 -9.71
CA ASP A 95 -2.51 8.37 -8.45
C ASP A 95 -1.98 7.43 -7.36
N ILE A 96 -2.65 6.29 -7.16
CA ILE A 96 -2.21 5.25 -6.21
C ILE A 96 -0.79 4.79 -6.53
N SER A 97 -0.53 4.48 -7.79
CA SER A 97 0.75 3.95 -8.25
C SER A 97 1.86 5.00 -8.14
N SER A 98 1.55 6.27 -8.38
CA SER A 98 2.46 7.40 -8.19
C SER A 98 2.84 7.56 -6.71
N LYS A 99 1.86 7.53 -5.81
CA LYS A 99 2.11 7.60 -4.36
C LYS A 99 2.87 6.39 -3.84
N LEU A 100 2.56 5.20 -4.35
CA LEU A 100 3.33 3.99 -4.10
C LEU A 100 4.80 4.17 -4.50
N LEU A 101 5.05 4.72 -5.69
CA LEU A 101 6.39 4.96 -6.20
C LEU A 101 7.16 5.99 -5.35
N GLU A 102 6.52 7.09 -4.96
CA GLU A 102 7.10 8.09 -4.04
C GLU A 102 7.59 7.43 -2.74
N VAL A 103 6.75 6.59 -2.14
CA VAL A 103 7.06 5.89 -0.90
C VAL A 103 8.17 4.83 -1.08
N CYS A 104 8.11 4.04 -2.15
CA CYS A 104 9.18 3.09 -2.50
C CYS A 104 10.52 3.78 -2.72
N ASN A 105 10.53 4.96 -3.35
CA ASN A 105 11.73 5.76 -3.55
C ASN A 105 12.30 6.29 -2.22
N ALA A 106 11.44 6.67 -1.27
CA ALA A 106 11.87 7.08 0.05
C ALA A 106 12.54 5.93 0.82
N PHE A 107 11.94 4.74 0.82
CA PHE A 107 12.53 3.55 1.44
C PHE A 107 13.81 3.10 0.76
N THR A 108 13.85 3.08 -0.58
CA THR A 108 15.08 2.74 -1.32
C THR A 108 16.22 3.70 -0.97
N SER A 109 15.92 4.99 -0.86
CA SER A 109 16.88 6.01 -0.39
C SER A 109 17.35 5.73 1.04
N GLU A 110 16.48 5.22 1.91
CA GLU A 110 16.83 4.89 3.29
C GLU A 110 17.70 3.64 3.38
N LEU A 111 17.37 2.58 2.64
CA LEU A 111 18.24 1.42 2.53
C LEU A 111 19.63 1.79 2.01
N ALA A 112 19.71 2.69 1.01
CA ALA A 112 20.99 3.19 0.51
C ALA A 112 21.78 3.95 1.59
N ARG A 113 21.10 4.81 2.38
CA ARG A 113 21.72 5.53 3.50
C ARG A 113 22.26 4.57 4.57
N LEU A 114 21.48 3.58 4.97
CA LEU A 114 21.88 2.56 5.95
C LEU A 114 23.04 1.71 5.43
N ASN A 115 23.02 1.33 4.14
CA ASN A 115 24.11 0.58 3.53
C ASN A 115 25.41 1.40 3.48
N HIS A 116 25.33 2.71 3.20
CA HIS A 116 26.49 3.59 3.29
C HIS A 116 27.04 3.67 4.72
N GLY A 117 26.17 3.79 5.73
CA GLY A 117 26.57 3.71 7.14
C GLY A 117 27.29 2.40 7.46
N ASN A 118 26.76 1.26 7.00
CA ASN A 118 27.42 -0.04 7.18
C ASN A 118 28.80 -0.10 6.53
N MET A 119 29.00 0.51 5.36
CA MET A 119 30.31 0.59 4.73
C MET A 119 31.30 1.45 5.54
N LEU A 120 30.87 2.62 6.02
CA LEU A 120 31.68 3.48 6.90
C LEU A 120 32.10 2.74 8.18
N LEU A 121 31.17 1.98 8.76
CA LEU A 121 31.44 1.18 9.94
C LEU A 121 32.47 0.09 9.66
N LYS A 122 32.30 -0.67 8.56
CA LYS A 122 33.28 -1.69 8.13
C LYS A 122 34.67 -1.09 7.91
N PHE A 123 34.74 0.12 7.38
CA PHE A 123 36.00 0.83 7.18
C PHE A 123 36.62 1.34 8.49
N ALA A 124 35.80 1.77 9.45
CA ALA A 124 36.30 2.16 10.77
C ALA A 124 36.94 0.98 11.55
N PHE A 125 36.51 -0.25 11.25
CA PHE A 125 37.00 -1.49 11.86
C PHE A 125 37.85 -2.36 10.91
N SER A 126 38.29 -1.83 9.76
CA SER A 126 39.07 -2.64 8.81
C SER A 126 40.48 -2.95 9.31
N ASP A 127 41.01 -2.12 10.21
CA ASP A 127 42.26 -2.36 10.92
C ASP A 127 41.95 -2.67 12.40
N PRO A 128 42.17 -3.91 12.87
CA PRO A 128 41.88 -4.30 14.25
C PRO A 128 42.86 -3.69 15.27
N ASP A 129 44.04 -3.22 14.85
CA ASP A 129 45.05 -2.67 15.74
C ASP A 129 44.92 -1.14 15.91
N GLU A 130 44.24 -0.47 14.97
CA GLU A 130 44.08 0.99 14.98
C GLU A 130 42.67 1.42 14.56
N VAL A 131 41.72 1.33 15.51
CA VAL A 131 40.36 1.86 15.29
C VAL A 131 40.42 3.38 15.16
N SER A 132 40.14 3.88 13.96
CA SER A 132 40.15 5.32 13.67
C SER A 132 38.91 6.01 14.26
N LEU A 133 39.11 6.77 15.34
CA LEU A 133 38.04 7.57 15.99
C LEU A 133 37.38 8.54 15.00
N SER A 134 38.12 9.08 14.03
CA SER A 134 37.57 9.99 13.02
C SER A 134 36.61 9.27 12.05
N HIS A 135 36.85 8.00 11.73
CA HIS A 135 35.94 7.19 10.91
C HIS A 135 34.68 6.81 11.69
N ILE A 136 34.81 6.52 12.98
CA ILE A 136 33.66 6.31 13.87
C ILE A 136 32.81 7.58 13.97
N ASP A 137 33.44 8.75 14.11
CA ASP A 137 32.71 10.01 14.17
C ASP A 137 32.05 10.36 12.84
N CYS A 138 32.69 10.07 11.70
CA CYS A 138 32.07 10.17 10.38
C CYS A 138 30.84 9.26 10.27
N TRP A 139 30.95 7.99 10.68
CA TRP A 139 29.81 7.08 10.74
C TRP A 139 28.69 7.61 11.63
N ARG A 140 29.03 8.10 12.83
CA ARG A 140 28.08 8.66 13.79
C ARG A 140 27.32 9.85 13.20
N GLN A 141 28.03 10.78 12.57
CA GLN A 141 27.43 11.94 11.89
C GLN A 141 26.52 11.51 10.73
N HIS A 142 26.97 10.54 9.92
CA HIS A 142 26.17 9.99 8.83
C HIS A 142 24.88 9.35 9.35
N MET A 143 24.96 8.54 10.40
CA MET A 143 23.79 7.88 10.99
C MET A 143 22.84 8.87 11.66
N ALA A 144 23.37 9.94 12.27
CA ALA A 144 22.59 11.01 12.88
C ALA A 144 21.88 11.90 11.83
N SER A 145 22.37 11.96 10.59
CA SER A 145 21.68 12.66 9.51
C SER A 145 20.45 11.85 9.08
N LYS A 146 19.27 12.38 9.37
CA LYS A 146 18.00 11.78 9.00
C LYS A 146 17.77 11.89 7.49
N ASN A 147 16.99 10.96 6.96
CA ASN A 147 16.58 11.00 5.56
C ASN A 147 15.30 11.82 5.41
N PRO A 148 15.36 13.00 4.75
CA PRO A 148 14.20 13.88 4.62
C PRO A 148 13.05 13.22 3.83
N ARG A 149 13.34 12.23 2.96
CA ARG A 149 12.31 11.51 2.23
C ARG A 149 11.49 10.59 3.14
N ILE A 150 12.12 10.00 4.16
CA ILE A 150 11.42 9.19 5.17
C ILE A 150 10.58 10.07 6.08
N GLU A 151 11.09 11.24 6.45
CA GLU A 151 10.32 12.24 7.20
C GLU A 151 9.06 12.67 6.43
N ASN A 152 9.19 12.83 5.11
CA ASN A 152 8.08 13.18 4.22
C ASN A 152 7.09 12.03 3.97
N CYS A 153 7.42 10.77 4.26
CA CYS A 153 6.52 9.63 4.03
C CYS A 153 5.18 9.79 4.77
N GLY A 154 5.17 10.42 5.95
CA GLY A 154 3.94 10.68 6.70
C GLY A 154 2.95 11.56 5.94
N GLU A 155 3.44 12.58 5.23
CA GLU A 155 2.61 13.45 4.39
C GLU A 155 2.08 12.68 3.17
N VAL A 156 2.94 11.89 2.51
CA VAL A 156 2.53 11.07 1.36
C VAL A 156 1.44 10.06 1.75
N LEU A 157 1.56 9.44 2.92
CA LEU A 157 0.54 8.53 3.45
C LEU A 157 -0.75 9.27 3.85
N SER A 158 -0.63 10.47 4.42
CA SER A 158 -1.79 11.31 4.77
C SER A 158 -2.56 11.72 3.52
N ASN A 159 -1.87 12.15 2.46
CA ASN A 159 -2.46 12.45 1.16
C ASN A 159 -3.20 11.24 0.57
N LEU A 160 -2.67 10.02 0.76
CA LEU A 160 -3.32 8.79 0.32
C LEU A 160 -4.58 8.47 1.15
N VAL A 161 -4.62 8.83 2.43
CA VAL A 161 -5.81 8.73 3.28
C VAL A 161 -6.87 9.78 2.92
N GLU A 162 -6.43 11.00 2.61
CA GLU A 162 -7.32 12.09 2.16
C GLU A 162 -7.99 11.71 0.83
N SER A 163 -7.23 11.17 -0.13
CA SER A 163 -7.78 10.65 -1.38
C SER A 163 -8.63 9.37 -1.22
N MET A 164 -8.73 8.79 -0.01
CA MET A 164 -9.74 7.77 0.32
C MET A 164 -11.04 8.39 0.87
N SER A 165 -10.97 9.59 1.45
CA SER A 165 -12.07 10.25 2.15
C SER A 165 -12.87 11.16 1.22
N ASP A 166 -12.30 11.52 0.08
CA ASP A 166 -12.98 12.26 -0.98
C ASP A 166 -14.09 11.41 -1.62
N ASP A 167 -15.31 11.57 -1.08
CA ASP A 167 -16.59 11.00 -1.54
C ASP A 167 -16.97 11.42 -2.98
N HIS A 168 -16.13 12.25 -3.62
CA HIS A 168 -16.28 12.69 -5.00
C HIS A 168 -16.32 11.52 -5.99
N ASP A 169 -15.60 10.45 -5.65
CA ASP A 169 -15.44 9.24 -6.44
C ASP A 169 -16.71 8.38 -6.50
N LEU A 170 -17.50 8.37 -5.42
CA LEU A 170 -18.75 7.62 -5.33
C LEU A 170 -19.96 8.42 -5.82
N HIS A 171 -19.86 9.76 -5.81
CA HIS A 171 -20.96 10.65 -6.14
C HIS A 171 -21.21 10.79 -7.66
N GLY A 172 -20.19 10.57 -8.49
CA GLY A 172 -20.29 10.57 -9.96
C GLY A 172 -21.16 9.43 -10.51
N LEU A 173 -21.19 8.30 -9.82
CA LEU A 173 -21.92 7.08 -10.20
C LEU A 173 -23.46 7.28 -10.25
N LYS A 174 -24.00 8.32 -9.59
CA LYS A 174 -25.46 8.51 -9.43
C LYS A 174 -26.22 8.96 -10.69
N LYS A 175 -25.56 9.27 -11.82
CA LYS A 175 -26.26 9.86 -12.99
C LYS A 175 -26.39 8.93 -14.21
N LYS A 176 -27.64 8.49 -14.41
CA LYS A 176 -28.27 7.93 -15.63
C LYS A 176 -28.01 6.45 -15.91
N VAL A 177 -28.97 5.58 -15.58
CA VAL A 177 -28.89 4.16 -16.00
C VAL A 177 -29.98 3.82 -17.01
N ASN A 178 -29.53 3.59 -18.25
CA ASN A 178 -30.18 2.77 -19.28
C ASN A 178 -29.47 1.40 -19.28
N LYS A 179 -30.00 0.34 -19.92
CA LYS A 179 -29.44 -1.04 -19.85
C LYS A 179 -27.94 -1.16 -20.18
N LYS A 180 -27.42 -0.44 -21.20
CA LYS A 180 -25.97 -0.38 -21.53
C LYS A 180 -25.13 0.31 -20.45
N LYS A 181 -25.66 1.37 -19.85
CA LYS A 181 -25.03 2.10 -18.74
C LYS A 181 -25.06 1.30 -17.44
N LYS A 182 -25.96 0.33 -17.31
CA LYS A 182 -26.07 -0.52 -16.12
C LYS A 182 -24.86 -1.44 -15.98
N LYS A 183 -24.50 -2.16 -17.06
CA LYS A 183 -23.32 -3.05 -17.06
C LYS A 183 -22.04 -2.27 -16.73
N GLN A 184 -21.82 -1.17 -17.44
CA GLN A 184 -20.67 -0.29 -17.21
C GLN A 184 -20.64 0.25 -15.77
N TYR A 185 -21.77 0.72 -15.24
CA TYR A 185 -21.88 1.13 -13.83
C TYR A 185 -21.55 0.00 -12.83
N GLU A 186 -21.94 -1.24 -13.10
CA GLU A 186 -21.64 -2.39 -12.23
C GLU A 186 -20.15 -2.72 -12.24
N GLU A 187 -19.50 -2.59 -13.40
CA GLU A 187 -18.07 -2.83 -13.62
C GLU A 187 -17.21 -1.71 -13.00
N GLU A 188 -17.58 -0.45 -13.22
CA GLU A 188 -16.92 0.71 -12.61
C GLU A 188 -16.97 0.60 -11.08
N LYS A 189 -18.14 0.28 -10.54
CA LYS A 189 -18.32 0.05 -9.10
C LYS A 189 -17.42 -1.06 -8.55
N LEU A 190 -17.22 -2.13 -9.31
CA LEU A 190 -16.36 -3.24 -8.92
C LEU A 190 -14.91 -2.79 -8.88
N LEU A 191 -14.43 -2.08 -9.91
CA LEU A 191 -13.08 -1.53 -9.97
C LEU A 191 -12.81 -0.56 -8.82
N MET A 192 -13.72 0.38 -8.57
CA MET A 192 -13.60 1.35 -7.49
C MET A 192 -13.42 0.68 -6.13
N ARG A 193 -14.16 -0.39 -5.88
CA ARG A 193 -14.07 -1.16 -4.64
C ARG A 193 -12.78 -1.97 -4.55
N ALA A 194 -12.30 -2.52 -5.67
CA ALA A 194 -11.02 -3.20 -5.74
C ALA A 194 -9.85 -2.23 -5.49
N LEU A 195 -9.85 -1.06 -6.15
CA LEU A 195 -8.86 0.01 -5.99
C LEU A 195 -8.81 0.52 -4.55
N TYR A 196 -9.96 0.68 -3.91
CA TYR A 196 -10.02 1.00 -2.48
C TYR A 196 -9.30 -0.05 -1.63
N GLY A 197 -9.46 -1.33 -1.96
CA GLY A 197 -8.77 -2.40 -1.26
C GLY A 197 -7.26 -2.39 -1.45
N VAL A 198 -6.78 -2.05 -2.64
CA VAL A 198 -5.35 -1.81 -2.88
C VAL A 198 -4.85 -0.62 -2.07
N LYS A 199 -5.54 0.53 -2.10
CA LYS A 199 -5.19 1.70 -1.26
C LYS A 199 -5.04 1.32 0.21
N ALA A 200 -6.02 0.60 0.77
CA ALA A 200 -6.01 0.20 2.18
C ALA A 200 -4.81 -0.70 2.54
N LYS A 201 -4.47 -1.66 1.66
CA LYS A 201 -3.32 -2.55 1.88
C LYS A 201 -1.99 -1.80 1.75
N THR A 202 -1.86 -0.92 0.77
CA THR A 202 -0.73 -0.01 0.61
C THR A 202 -0.52 0.81 1.88
N LEU A 203 -1.57 1.46 2.37
CA LEU A 203 -1.52 2.23 3.62
C LEU A 203 -1.05 1.38 4.80
N TYR A 204 -1.58 0.17 4.96
CA TYR A 204 -1.17 -0.71 6.05
C TYR A 204 0.33 -1.01 6.02
N ILE A 205 0.84 -1.49 4.88
CA ILE A 205 2.25 -1.91 4.73
C ILE A 205 3.18 -0.72 4.93
N PHE A 206 2.93 0.39 4.23
CA PHE A 206 3.84 1.52 4.29
C PHE A 206 3.75 2.33 5.57
N SER A 207 2.62 2.30 6.28
CA SER A 207 2.57 2.85 7.64
C SER A 207 3.48 2.07 8.58
N VAL A 208 3.52 0.73 8.45
CA VAL A 208 4.42 -0.12 9.24
C VAL A 208 5.88 0.15 8.86
N PHE A 209 6.19 0.28 7.57
CA PHE A 209 7.56 0.61 7.14
C PHE A 209 7.98 2.00 7.62
N ALA A 210 7.13 3.02 7.46
CA ALA A 210 7.42 4.37 7.91
C ALA A 210 7.73 4.38 9.41
N ALA A 211 6.87 3.74 10.22
CA ALA A 211 7.11 3.61 11.65
C ALA A 211 8.44 2.89 11.99
N ALA A 212 8.84 1.88 11.21
CA ALA A 212 10.09 1.16 11.41
C ALA A 212 11.34 1.99 11.05
N PHE A 213 11.25 2.91 10.09
CA PHE A 213 12.39 3.72 9.60
C PHE A 213 12.44 5.15 10.14
N SER A 214 11.39 5.64 10.80
CA SER A 214 11.36 6.99 11.40
C SER A 214 12.03 7.07 12.78
N GLY A 215 12.51 5.95 13.32
CA GLY A 215 13.20 5.85 14.62
C GLY A 215 14.59 6.45 14.65
#